data_AF-A0A839JUP9-F1
#
_entry.id   AF-A0A839JUP9-F1
#
_cell.length_a   1.000
_cell.length_b   1.000
_cell.length_c   1.000
_cell.angle_alpha   90.00
_cell.angle_beta   90.00
_cell.angle_gamma   90.00
#
_symmetry.space_group_name_H-M   'P 1'
#
loop_
_entity.id
_entity.type
_entity.pdbx_description
1 polymer ?
#
loop_
_entity_poly.entity_id
_entity_poly.type
_entity_poly.pdbx_seq_one_letter_code
_entity_poly.pdbx_strand_id
1 'polypeptide(L)'
;MPKKTTTASTWKNKANKSRKETDLERATKRAQAVLGDKVVFCEKCNKPKMPDILRTGNPEREKGFCKCGVDSLYEEKYCTNIVAWFKQKKDKILTNRSYYQPSEDVSWETPDGYEHGGLKSEKITKILADFPTFEERSTMHEILERTRQDWVNMFPEFARACEMCKQIQYYILLKGGLNGTFNANVVKLLGAQFGLSEVIKVATVTPEVTEEQMERIDKLLARNYQSNGEDD
;
A
#
# COMPACT_ATOMS: atom_id res chain seq x y z
N MET A 1 38.51 -17.51 83.21
CA MET A 1 38.19 -16.75 81.98
C MET A 1 36.76 -17.09 81.56
N PRO A 2 35.81 -16.14 81.57
CA PRO A 2 34.43 -16.42 81.15
C PRO A 2 34.29 -16.26 79.62
N LYS A 3 33.49 -17.15 79.03
CA LYS A 3 33.19 -17.22 77.58
C LYS A 3 32.49 -15.94 77.12
N LYS A 4 33.05 -15.27 76.11
CA LYS A 4 32.41 -14.14 75.43
C LYS A 4 31.19 -14.64 74.64
N THR A 5 30.02 -14.14 74.99
CA THR A 5 28.78 -14.30 74.24
C THR A 5 28.82 -13.41 73.00
N THR A 6 28.69 -14.03 71.83
CA THR A 6 28.61 -13.33 70.55
C THR A 6 27.22 -12.71 70.41
N THR A 7 27.12 -11.38 70.47
CA THR A 7 25.90 -10.65 70.16
C THR A 7 25.63 -10.74 68.66
N ALA A 8 24.60 -11.50 68.28
CA ALA A 8 24.09 -11.54 66.91
C ALA A 8 23.52 -10.16 66.54
N SER A 9 24.17 -9.48 65.59
CA SER A 9 23.68 -8.24 65.00
C SER A 9 22.36 -8.49 64.26
N THR A 10 21.26 -8.01 64.83
CA THR A 10 19.96 -7.95 64.15
C THR A 10 20.00 -6.83 63.12
N TRP A 11 20.51 -7.14 61.92
CA TRP A 11 20.26 -6.31 60.74
C TRP A 11 18.77 -6.41 60.39
N LYS A 12 17.98 -5.47 60.92
CA LYS A 12 16.62 -5.24 60.43
C LYS A 12 16.73 -4.74 58.99
N ASN A 13 16.53 -5.65 58.04
CA ASN A 13 16.27 -5.31 56.65
C ASN A 13 15.03 -4.41 56.59
N LYS A 14 15.23 -3.09 56.50
CA LYS A 14 14.19 -2.17 56.05
C LYS A 14 13.89 -2.53 54.61
N ALA A 15 12.82 -3.29 54.39
CA ALA A 15 12.29 -3.55 53.06
C ALA A 15 11.91 -2.21 52.42
N ASN A 16 12.79 -1.72 51.54
CA ASN A 16 12.57 -0.49 50.78
C ASN A 16 11.54 -0.82 49.68
N LYS A 17 10.24 -0.79 50.02
CA LYS A 17 9.15 -0.85 49.04
C LYS A 17 9.06 0.49 48.31
N SER A 18 10.06 0.83 47.49
CA SER A 18 9.88 1.89 46.50
C SER A 18 8.90 1.36 45.44
N ARG A 19 7.68 1.92 45.41
CA ARG A 19 6.70 1.61 44.38
C ARG A 19 7.33 1.96 43.03
N LYS A 20 7.58 0.96 42.17
CA LYS A 20 8.05 1.22 40.81
C LYS A 20 6.96 2.00 40.09
N GLU A 21 7.30 3.21 39.66
CA GLU A 21 6.42 4.07 38.88
C GLU A 21 6.03 3.34 37.58
N THR A 22 4.73 3.33 37.28
CA THR A 22 4.20 2.69 36.07
C THR A 22 4.62 3.47 34.83
N ASP A 23 4.67 2.79 33.68
CA ASP A 23 5.03 3.43 32.42
C ASP A 23 4.11 4.61 32.07
N LEU A 24 2.83 4.53 32.47
CA LEU A 24 1.84 5.60 32.29
C LEU A 24 2.15 6.84 33.14
N GLU A 25 2.46 6.66 34.43
CA GLU A 25 2.84 7.74 35.34
C GLU A 25 4.12 8.43 34.85
N ARG A 26 5.10 7.64 34.39
CA ARG A 26 6.35 8.15 33.81
C ARG A 26 6.11 8.94 32.53
N ALA A 27 5.27 8.45 31.62
CA ALA A 27 4.91 9.16 30.38
C ALA A 27 4.17 10.47 30.68
N THR A 28 3.26 10.46 31.65
CA THR A 28 2.48 11.64 32.06
C THR A 28 3.39 12.74 32.64
N LYS A 29 4.32 12.37 33.52
CA LYS A 29 5.31 13.32 34.06
C LYS A 29 6.20 13.92 32.98
N ARG A 30 6.64 13.11 32.00
CA ARG A 30 7.43 13.61 30.87
C ARG A 30 6.63 14.57 29.99
N ALA A 31 5.36 14.25 29.72
CA ALA A 31 4.47 15.12 28.96
C ALA A 31 4.26 16.47 29.68
N GLN A 32 4.00 16.44 30.98
CA GLN A 32 3.81 17.64 31.81
C GLN A 32 5.09 18.48 31.91
N ALA A 33 6.27 17.86 31.98
CA ALA A 33 7.53 18.58 32.02
C ALA A 33 7.81 19.39 30.73
N VAL A 34 7.26 18.97 29.59
CA VAL A 34 7.47 19.62 28.28
C VAL A 34 6.33 20.56 27.92
N LEU A 35 5.08 20.13 28.13
CA LEU A 35 3.88 20.85 27.69
C LEU A 35 3.13 21.57 28.82
N GLY A 36 3.49 21.34 30.08
CA GLY A 36 2.77 21.85 31.25
C GLY A 36 1.33 21.35 31.28
N ASP A 37 0.38 22.28 31.41
CA ASP A 37 -1.06 21.99 31.44
C ASP A 37 -1.65 21.66 30.07
N LYS A 38 -0.87 21.77 28.98
CA LYS A 38 -1.33 21.49 27.60
C LYS A 38 -1.27 20.01 27.23
N VAL A 39 -1.09 19.11 28.20
CA VAL A 39 -1.03 17.66 27.94
C VAL A 39 -2.42 17.17 27.52
N VAL A 40 -2.53 16.77 26.26
CA VAL A 40 -3.76 16.19 25.72
C VAL A 40 -3.75 14.68 25.97
N PHE A 41 -4.77 14.17 26.64
CA PHE A 41 -4.99 12.73 26.79
C PHE A 41 -5.83 12.20 25.63
N CYS A 42 -5.56 10.98 25.19
CA CYS A 42 -6.38 10.34 24.17
C CYS A 42 -7.66 9.78 24.78
N GLU A 43 -8.81 10.16 24.23
CA GLU A 43 -10.14 9.73 24.67
C GLU A 43 -10.37 8.21 24.57
N LYS A 44 -9.67 7.52 23.66
CA LYS A 44 -9.80 6.06 23.49
C LYS A 44 -8.99 5.26 24.50
N CYS A 45 -7.77 5.70 24.80
CA CYS A 45 -6.78 4.90 25.53
C CYS A 45 -6.48 5.46 26.93
N ASN A 46 -6.96 6.67 27.25
CA ASN A 46 -6.66 7.46 28.46
C ASN A 46 -5.16 7.63 28.76
N LYS A 47 -4.30 7.48 27.75
CA LYS A 47 -2.86 7.76 27.84
C LYS A 47 -2.56 9.15 27.28
N PRO A 48 -1.53 9.85 27.78
CA PRO A 48 -1.10 11.13 27.21
C PRO A 48 -0.69 10.95 25.75
N LYS A 49 -1.11 11.86 24.87
CA LYS A 49 -0.61 11.92 23.49
C LYS A 49 0.87 12.30 23.53
N MET A 50 1.66 11.70 22.65
CA MET A 50 3.09 11.97 22.61
C MET A 50 3.36 13.34 21.97
N PRO A 51 4.05 14.26 22.65
CA PRO A 51 4.50 15.51 22.05
C PRO A 51 5.55 15.22 20.96
N ASP A 52 5.51 15.97 19.85
CA ASP A 52 6.46 15.79 18.74
C ASP A 52 7.93 15.94 19.17
N ILE A 53 8.20 16.83 20.13
CA ILE A 53 9.54 17.06 20.70
C ILE A 53 10.10 15.81 21.41
N LEU A 54 9.22 14.94 21.94
CA LEU A 54 9.59 13.70 22.61
C LEU A 54 9.57 12.47 21.67
N ARG A 55 9.16 12.66 20.42
CA ARG A 55 9.08 11.60 19.41
C ARG A 55 10.46 11.37 18.82
N THR A 56 11.23 10.48 19.45
CA THR A 56 12.65 10.25 19.11
C THR A 56 12.92 8.93 18.40
N GLY A 57 11.90 8.09 18.15
CA GLY A 57 12.08 6.74 17.60
C GLY A 57 12.67 5.74 18.59
N ASN A 58 12.73 6.10 19.88
CA ASN A 58 13.31 5.24 20.92
C ASN A 58 12.17 4.55 21.69
N PRO A 59 12.00 3.22 21.58
CA PRO A 59 10.88 2.50 22.17
C PRO A 59 10.75 2.68 23.69
N GLU A 60 11.87 2.86 24.40
CA GLU A 60 11.90 3.05 25.87
C GLU A 60 11.50 4.47 26.28
N ARG A 61 11.70 5.46 25.40
CA ARG A 61 11.24 6.84 25.65
C ARG A 61 9.76 7.00 25.39
N GLU A 62 9.25 6.23 24.45
CA GLU A 62 7.87 6.29 23.94
C GLU A 62 6.91 5.36 24.69
N LYS A 63 7.43 4.50 25.57
CA LYS A 63 6.65 3.66 26.47
C LYS A 63 5.71 4.50 27.34
N GLY A 64 4.45 4.08 27.40
CA GLY A 64 3.41 4.71 28.23
C GLY A 64 2.60 5.82 27.53
N PHE A 65 3.03 6.33 26.38
CA PHE A 65 2.25 7.28 25.58
C PHE A 65 1.15 6.58 24.76
N CYS A 66 0.14 7.34 24.36
CA CYS A 66 -0.89 6.81 23.48
C CYS A 66 -0.34 6.57 22.08
N LYS A 67 -0.64 5.39 21.53
CA LYS A 67 -0.35 5.03 20.14
C LYS A 67 -1.55 5.23 19.20
N CYS A 68 -2.72 5.56 19.75
CA CYS A 68 -3.92 5.77 18.94
C CYS A 68 -3.72 7.01 18.05
N GLY A 69 -3.64 6.79 16.74
CA GLY A 69 -3.48 7.85 15.74
C GLY A 69 -2.10 8.49 15.70
N VAL A 70 -1.06 7.80 16.21
CA VAL A 70 0.32 8.20 15.96
C VAL A 70 0.73 7.59 14.63
N ASP A 71 1.08 8.42 13.65
CA ASP A 71 1.78 7.95 12.44
C ASP A 71 2.96 7.09 12.89
N SER A 72 2.98 5.82 12.45
CA SER A 72 4.09 4.91 12.70
C SER A 72 5.39 5.63 12.36
N LEU A 73 6.37 5.63 13.28
CA LEU A 73 7.67 6.24 13.02
C LEU A 73 8.45 5.44 12.00
N TYR A 74 9.33 6.10 11.23
CA TYR A 74 10.18 5.39 10.28
C TYR A 74 11.16 4.46 11.00
N GLU A 75 11.11 3.17 10.64
CA GLU A 75 12.07 2.13 11.00
C GLU A 75 12.79 1.62 9.73
N GLU A 76 14.11 1.39 9.79
CA GLU A 76 14.89 0.85 8.65
C GLU A 76 14.34 -0.47 8.11
N LYS A 77 13.73 -1.28 8.98
CA LYS A 77 13.07 -2.54 8.63
C LYS A 77 11.92 -2.36 7.64
N TYR A 78 11.35 -1.16 7.50
CA TYR A 78 10.31 -0.91 6.50
C TYR A 78 10.83 -1.14 5.07
N CYS A 79 12.10 -0.83 4.79
CA CYS A 79 12.69 -1.00 3.46
C CYS A 79 12.66 -2.46 3.00
N THR A 80 13.08 -3.38 3.87
CA THR A 80 13.10 -4.82 3.54
C THR A 80 11.69 -5.42 3.57
N ASN A 81 10.86 -4.98 4.52
CA ASN A 81 9.49 -5.50 4.70
C ASN A 81 8.57 -5.12 3.53
N ILE A 82 8.64 -3.88 3.03
CA ILE A 82 7.82 -3.46 1.89
C ILE A 82 8.16 -4.27 0.64
N VAL A 83 9.46 -4.44 0.33
CA VAL A 83 9.90 -5.19 -0.84
C VAL A 83 9.51 -6.67 -0.73
N ALA A 84 9.68 -7.28 0.46
CA ALA A 84 9.30 -8.67 0.69
C ALA A 84 7.80 -8.91 0.44
N TRP A 85 6.94 -8.00 0.92
CA TRP A 85 5.50 -8.09 0.72
C TRP A 85 5.11 -7.98 -0.77
N PHE A 86 5.68 -7.02 -1.52
CA PHE A 86 5.45 -6.90 -2.96
C PHE A 86 5.91 -8.16 -3.72
N LYS A 87 7.05 -8.75 -3.34
CA LYS A 87 7.53 -10.01 -3.93
C LYS A 87 6.59 -11.19 -3.66
N GLN A 88 6.10 -11.32 -2.43
CA GLN A 88 5.15 -12.39 -2.08
C GLN A 88 3.87 -12.32 -2.92
N LYS A 89 3.36 -11.09 -3.14
CA LYS A 89 2.18 -10.87 -4.00
C LYS A 89 2.45 -11.20 -5.48
N LYS A 90 3.66 -10.95 -5.96
CA LYS A 90 4.10 -11.33 -7.32
C LYS A 90 3.94 -12.82 -7.63
N ASP A 91 4.18 -13.68 -6.62
CA ASP A 91 4.22 -15.14 -6.79
C ASP A 91 2.91 -15.84 -6.43
N LYS A 92 1.87 -15.09 -6.01
CA LYS A 92 0.59 -15.66 -5.57
C LYS A 92 -0.28 -16.04 -6.77
N ILE A 93 -0.54 -17.32 -6.94
CA ILE A 93 -1.51 -17.86 -7.91
C ILE A 93 -2.82 -18.10 -7.15
N LEU A 94 -3.88 -17.38 -7.52
CA LEU A 94 -5.22 -17.61 -6.95
C LEU A 94 -6.03 -18.57 -7.84
N THR A 95 -6.49 -19.66 -7.25
CA THR A 95 -7.44 -20.59 -7.88
C THR A 95 -8.80 -20.48 -7.20
N ASN A 96 -9.87 -20.37 -7.99
CA ASN A 96 -11.23 -20.52 -7.50
C ASN A 96 -11.60 -21.99 -7.57
N ARG A 97 -11.75 -22.60 -6.41
CA ARG A 97 -12.20 -23.98 -6.27
C ARG A 97 -13.69 -23.97 -6.01
N SER A 98 -14.44 -24.61 -6.89
CA SER A 98 -15.84 -24.93 -6.69
C SER A 98 -15.95 -26.39 -6.29
N TYR A 99 -16.64 -26.65 -5.20
CA TYR A 99 -16.89 -27.98 -4.66
C TYR A 99 -18.32 -28.40 -4.99
N TYR A 100 -18.58 -29.69 -5.11
CA TYR A 100 -19.95 -30.20 -5.08
C TYR A 100 -20.55 -29.85 -3.72
N GLN A 101 -21.86 -29.59 -3.67
CA GLN A 101 -22.54 -29.64 -2.38
C GLN A 101 -22.45 -31.09 -1.86
N PRO A 102 -22.10 -31.30 -0.58
CA PRO A 102 -22.11 -32.65 -0.03
C PRO A 102 -23.55 -33.19 -0.16
N SER A 103 -23.72 -34.27 -0.92
CA SER A 103 -24.95 -35.05 -0.89
C SER A 103 -24.95 -35.86 0.40
N GLU A 104 -26.10 -35.99 1.07
CA GLU A 104 -26.26 -36.78 2.30
C GLU A 104 -25.72 -38.23 2.17
N ASP A 105 -25.63 -38.74 0.94
CA ASP A 105 -25.25 -40.12 0.64
C ASP A 105 -23.74 -40.35 0.38
N VAL A 106 -22.92 -39.29 0.29
CA VAL A 106 -21.49 -39.41 -0.05
C VAL A 106 -20.66 -38.40 0.74
N SER A 107 -20.63 -38.54 2.06
CA SER A 107 -19.62 -37.88 2.91
C SER A 107 -18.35 -38.73 2.93
N TRP A 108 -17.20 -38.11 2.67
CA TRP A 108 -15.91 -38.68 3.01
C TRP A 108 -15.16 -37.61 3.80
N GLU A 109 -14.69 -37.99 4.98
CA GLU A 109 -13.90 -37.12 5.83
C GLU A 109 -12.45 -37.11 5.32
N THR A 110 -11.89 -35.93 5.14
CA THR A 110 -10.44 -35.78 5.01
C THR A 110 -9.76 -36.13 6.34
N PRO A 111 -8.46 -36.53 6.35
CA PRO A 111 -7.71 -36.75 7.58
C PRO A 111 -7.73 -35.56 8.57
N ASP A 112 -8.02 -34.36 8.07
CA ASP A 112 -8.10 -33.11 8.83
C ASP A 112 -9.53 -32.77 9.32
N GLY A 113 -10.52 -33.65 9.11
CA GLY A 113 -11.86 -33.56 9.71
C GLY A 113 -12.85 -32.61 9.03
N TYR A 114 -12.61 -32.21 7.77
CA TYR A 114 -13.55 -31.37 7.03
C TYR A 114 -14.44 -32.20 6.09
N GLU A 115 -15.77 -32.02 6.19
CA GLU A 115 -16.74 -32.51 5.21
C GLU A 115 -16.70 -31.63 3.96
N HIS A 116 -16.27 -32.20 2.85
CA HIS A 116 -16.31 -31.53 1.55
C HIS A 116 -17.05 -32.42 0.56
N GLY A 117 -18.08 -31.89 -0.10
CA GLY A 117 -18.48 -32.46 -1.38
C GLY A 117 -17.28 -32.41 -2.33
N GLY A 118 -17.09 -33.44 -3.15
CA GLY A 118 -15.89 -33.58 -4.00
C GLY A 118 -15.58 -32.31 -4.81
N LEU A 119 -14.33 -32.10 -5.20
CA LEU A 119 -13.97 -30.94 -6.03
C LEU A 119 -14.72 -31.00 -7.37
N LYS A 120 -15.60 -30.03 -7.64
CA LYS A 120 -16.44 -29.98 -8.86
C LYS A 120 -15.69 -29.37 -10.03
N SER A 121 -15.04 -28.23 -9.81
CA SER A 121 -14.13 -27.64 -10.78
C SER A 121 -13.16 -26.67 -10.11
N GLU A 122 -11.92 -26.65 -10.58
CA GLU A 122 -10.94 -25.62 -10.22
C GLU A 122 -10.78 -24.69 -11.44
N LYS A 123 -11.21 -23.44 -11.29
CA LYS A 123 -11.01 -22.40 -12.30
C LYS A 123 -10.00 -21.40 -11.75
N ILE A 124 -8.91 -21.18 -12.48
CA ILE A 124 -7.99 -20.09 -12.18
C ILE A 124 -8.71 -18.76 -12.50
N THR A 125 -9.42 -18.17 -11.52
CA THR A 125 -10.00 -16.83 -11.69
C THR A 125 -8.92 -15.79 -11.48
N LYS A 126 -8.43 -15.27 -12.60
CA LYS A 126 -7.49 -14.15 -12.64
C LYS A 126 -8.30 -12.87 -12.48
N ILE A 127 -8.46 -12.40 -11.24
CA ILE A 127 -9.02 -11.08 -10.98
C ILE A 127 -7.90 -10.22 -10.42
N LEU A 128 -7.82 -9.00 -10.95
CA LEU A 128 -6.95 -7.89 -10.59
C LEU A 128 -6.84 -7.57 -9.07
N ALA A 129 -7.60 -8.27 -8.23
CA ALA A 129 -7.79 -8.05 -6.80
C ALA A 129 -6.53 -8.21 -5.94
N ASP A 130 -5.46 -8.80 -6.49
CA ASP A 130 -4.19 -9.00 -5.78
C ASP A 130 -3.03 -8.17 -6.36
N PHE A 131 -3.30 -7.16 -7.22
CA PHE A 131 -2.27 -6.22 -7.65
C PHE A 131 -1.79 -5.40 -6.44
N PRO A 132 -0.52 -5.51 -6.02
CA PRO A 132 -0.04 -4.83 -4.82
C PRO A 132 0.03 -3.33 -5.06
N THR A 133 -0.59 -2.53 -4.19
CA THR A 133 -0.58 -1.06 -4.27
C THR A 133 0.11 -0.44 -3.06
N PHE A 134 0.65 0.77 -3.23
CA PHE A 134 1.23 1.50 -2.10
C PHE A 134 0.16 1.95 -1.12
N GLU A 135 -1.05 2.22 -1.61
CA GLU A 135 -2.22 2.62 -0.84
C GLU A 135 -2.69 1.48 0.08
N GLU A 136 -2.82 0.26 -0.44
CA GLU A 136 -3.14 -0.92 0.38
C GLU A 136 -2.07 -1.12 1.45
N ARG A 137 -0.79 -1.02 1.06
CA ARG A 137 0.32 -1.19 1.99
C ARG A 137 0.35 -0.13 3.08
N SER A 138 0.12 1.13 2.72
CA SER A 138 0.10 2.24 3.67
C SER A 138 -1.03 2.10 4.67
N THR A 139 -2.21 1.67 4.18
CA THR A 139 -3.38 1.37 5.02
C THR A 139 -3.09 0.25 6.02
N MET A 140 -2.44 -0.83 5.60
CA MET A 140 -2.06 -1.94 6.50
C MET A 140 -1.06 -1.54 7.59
N HIS A 141 -0.25 -0.52 7.36
CA HIS A 141 0.75 -0.02 8.30
C HIS A 141 0.29 1.22 9.07
N GLU A 142 -0.97 1.61 8.88
CA GLU A 142 -1.57 2.81 9.47
C GLU A 142 -0.73 4.07 9.21
N ILE A 143 -0.11 4.15 8.04
CA ILE A 143 0.62 5.34 7.59
C ILE A 143 -0.17 6.09 6.52
N LEU A 144 -0.15 7.41 6.59
CA LEU A 144 -0.70 8.25 5.53
C LEU A 144 0.20 8.20 4.29
N GLU A 145 -0.42 8.33 3.11
CA GLU A 145 0.30 8.39 1.84
C GLU A 145 1.29 9.57 1.79
N ARG A 146 0.93 10.70 2.41
CA ARG A 146 1.82 11.85 2.57
C ARG A 146 3.06 11.50 3.38
N THR A 147 2.89 10.80 4.51
CA THR A 147 3.99 10.34 5.37
C THR A 147 4.94 9.42 4.59
N ARG A 148 4.40 8.52 3.76
CA ARG A 148 5.19 7.67 2.87
C ARG A 148 6.02 8.49 1.87
N GLN A 149 5.42 9.52 1.27
CA GLN A 149 6.11 10.42 0.34
C GLN A 149 7.22 11.22 1.03
N ASP A 150 6.94 11.73 2.24
CA ASP A 150 7.94 12.42 3.06
C ASP A 150 9.12 11.50 3.36
N TRP A 151 8.88 10.22 3.67
CA TRP A 151 9.94 9.22 3.89
C TRP A 151 10.77 8.93 2.65
N VAL A 152 10.15 8.91 1.46
CA VAL A 152 10.90 8.76 0.21
C VAL A 152 11.88 9.91 0.01
N ASN A 153 11.49 11.13 0.38
CA ASN A 153 12.35 12.31 0.26
C ASN A 153 13.44 12.36 1.34
N MET A 154 13.13 11.92 2.56
CA MET A 154 14.05 11.99 3.70
C MET A 154 15.03 10.80 3.78
N PHE A 155 14.63 9.61 3.31
CA PHE A 155 15.40 8.37 3.48
C PHE A 155 15.71 7.72 2.12
N PRO A 156 16.95 7.86 1.60
CA PRO A 156 17.34 7.31 0.28
C PRO A 156 17.19 5.79 0.16
N GLU A 157 17.33 5.05 1.25
CA GLU A 157 17.14 3.60 1.26
C GLU A 157 15.68 3.22 1.05
N PHE A 158 14.77 3.98 1.66
CA PHE A 158 13.34 3.81 1.48
C PHE A 158 12.90 4.21 0.07
N ALA A 159 13.50 5.25 -0.50
CA ALA A 159 13.32 5.62 -1.90
C ALA A 159 13.69 4.45 -2.85
N ARG A 160 14.88 3.86 -2.66
CA ARG A 160 15.32 2.68 -3.43
C ARG A 160 14.37 1.49 -3.27
N ALA A 161 13.90 1.22 -2.04
CA ALA A 161 12.93 0.17 -1.79
C ALA A 161 11.60 0.43 -2.53
N CYS A 162 11.11 1.67 -2.54
CA CYS A 162 9.92 2.06 -3.30
C CYS A 162 10.10 1.90 -4.81
N GLU A 163 11.28 2.24 -5.36
CA GLU A 163 11.59 2.02 -6.78
C GLU A 163 11.58 0.53 -7.14
N MET A 164 12.14 -0.33 -6.28
CA MET A 164 12.05 -1.79 -6.46
C MET A 164 10.60 -2.27 -6.46
N CYS A 165 9.75 -1.75 -5.57
CA CYS A 165 8.33 -2.07 -5.56
C CYS A 165 7.63 -1.64 -6.85
N LYS A 166 7.94 -0.46 -7.40
CA LYS A 166 7.44 -0.01 -8.71
C LYS A 166 7.86 -0.95 -9.83
N GLN A 167 9.11 -1.44 -9.84
CA GLN A 167 9.57 -2.42 -10.82
C GLN A 167 8.80 -3.74 -10.71
N ILE A 168 8.51 -4.20 -9.49
CA ILE A 168 7.70 -5.41 -9.25
C ILE A 168 6.27 -5.22 -9.77
N GLN A 169 5.63 -4.07 -9.48
CA GLN A 169 4.32 -3.72 -10.00
C GLN A 169 4.29 -3.75 -11.53
N TYR A 170 5.27 -3.11 -12.17
CA TYR A 170 5.39 -3.10 -13.62
C TYR A 170 5.53 -4.50 -14.21
N TYR A 171 6.37 -5.34 -13.62
CA TYR A 171 6.51 -6.74 -14.03
C TYR A 171 5.20 -7.52 -13.93
N ILE A 172 4.45 -7.35 -12.83
CA ILE A 172 3.15 -8.00 -12.63
C ILE A 172 2.16 -7.55 -13.72
N LEU A 173 2.08 -6.25 -13.99
CA LEU A 173 1.20 -5.69 -15.03
C LEU A 173 1.54 -6.19 -16.43
N LEU A 174 2.83 -6.17 -16.81
CA LEU A 174 3.27 -6.66 -18.11
C LEU A 174 2.98 -8.15 -18.29
N LYS A 175 3.42 -8.98 -17.34
CA LYS A 175 3.22 -10.43 -17.43
C LYS A 175 1.73 -10.77 -17.40
N GLY A 176 0.95 -10.07 -16.57
CA GLY A 176 -0.49 -10.27 -16.48
C GLY A 176 -1.25 -9.81 -17.72
N GLY A 177 -0.84 -8.69 -18.33
CA GLY A 177 -1.38 -8.23 -19.61
C GLY A 177 -1.07 -9.19 -20.76
N LEU A 178 0.19 -9.62 -20.90
CA LEU A 178 0.61 -10.55 -21.96
C LEU A 178 -0.09 -11.91 -21.87
N ASN A 179 -0.32 -12.40 -20.65
CA ASN A 179 -0.98 -13.69 -20.42
C ASN A 179 -2.52 -13.58 -20.39
N GLY A 180 -3.09 -12.43 -20.75
CA GLY A 180 -4.53 -12.17 -20.72
C GLY A 180 -5.17 -12.30 -19.33
N THR A 181 -4.36 -12.23 -18.26
CA THR A 181 -4.84 -12.38 -16.88
C THR A 181 -5.47 -11.11 -16.35
N PHE A 182 -5.00 -9.97 -16.84
CA PHE A 182 -5.55 -8.67 -16.50
C PHE A 182 -6.28 -8.11 -17.70
N ASN A 183 -7.30 -7.30 -17.42
CA ASN A 183 -7.99 -6.55 -18.45
C ASN A 183 -6.99 -5.63 -19.15
N ALA A 184 -6.88 -5.74 -20.48
CA ALA A 184 -5.91 -4.98 -21.26
C ALA A 184 -6.06 -3.46 -21.12
N ASN A 185 -7.29 -2.95 -20.98
CA ASN A 185 -7.54 -1.52 -20.77
C ASN A 185 -7.05 -1.06 -19.40
N VAL A 186 -7.16 -1.92 -18.37
CA VAL A 186 -6.62 -1.62 -17.03
C VAL A 186 -5.10 -1.67 -17.03
N VAL A 187 -4.50 -2.63 -17.73
CA VAL A 187 -3.04 -2.69 -17.93
C VAL A 187 -2.54 -1.46 -18.69
N LYS A 188 -3.28 -0.96 -19.68
CA LYS A 188 -2.96 0.27 -20.39
C LYS A 188 -3.06 1.50 -19.48
N LEU A 189 -4.13 1.62 -18.69
CA LEU A 189 -4.34 2.73 -17.75
C LEU A 189 -3.23 2.78 -16.69
N LEU A 190 -2.96 1.67 -16.02
CA LEU A 190 -1.93 1.60 -14.98
C LEU A 190 -0.52 1.60 -15.57
N GLY A 191 -0.34 0.94 -16.72
CA GLY A 191 0.92 0.90 -17.45
C GLY A 191 1.40 2.27 -17.91
N ALA A 192 0.49 3.21 -18.20
CA ALA A 192 0.84 4.58 -18.52
C ALA A 192 1.66 5.26 -17.41
N GLN A 193 1.41 4.92 -16.13
CA GLN A 193 2.20 5.41 -15.00
C GLN A 193 3.66 4.91 -15.02
N PHE A 194 3.93 3.84 -15.78
CA PHE A 194 5.25 3.24 -15.98
C PHE A 194 5.82 3.54 -17.38
N GLY A 195 5.18 4.41 -18.16
CA GLY A 195 5.66 4.83 -19.49
C GLY A 195 5.18 3.98 -20.68
N LEU A 196 4.23 3.06 -20.48
CA LEU A 196 3.56 2.41 -21.61
C LEU A 196 2.69 3.42 -22.35
N SER A 197 3.02 3.68 -23.61
CA SER A 197 2.28 4.60 -24.48
C SER A 197 1.94 3.93 -25.80
N GLU A 198 0.78 4.28 -26.35
CA GLU A 198 0.41 3.88 -27.71
C GLU A 198 1.02 4.85 -28.71
N VAL A 199 1.78 4.31 -29.66
CA VAL A 199 2.31 5.07 -30.78
C VAL A 199 1.29 4.99 -31.91
N ILE A 200 0.54 6.07 -32.11
CA ILE A 200 -0.42 6.19 -33.21
C ILE A 200 0.27 6.95 -34.34
N LYS A 201 0.47 6.28 -35.47
CA LYS A 201 0.90 6.94 -36.71
C LYS A 201 -0.33 7.24 -37.55
N VAL A 202 -0.76 8.50 -37.55
CA VAL A 202 -1.84 8.98 -38.43
C VAL A 202 -1.21 9.48 -39.72
N ALA A 203 -1.52 8.84 -40.84
CA ALA A 203 -1.20 9.38 -42.15
C ALA A 203 -2.28 10.41 -42.52
N THR A 204 -1.92 11.68 -42.60
CA THR A 204 -2.76 12.70 -43.21
C THR A 204 -2.74 12.49 -44.72
N VAL A 205 -3.79 11.87 -45.25
CA VAL A 205 -4.01 11.80 -46.70
C VAL A 205 -4.74 13.08 -47.09
N THR A 206 -3.98 14.14 -47.36
CA THR A 206 -4.51 15.28 -48.11
C THR A 206 -4.60 14.85 -49.57
N PRO A 207 -5.75 15.00 -50.25
CA PRO A 207 -5.77 14.84 -51.68
C PRO A 207 -4.81 15.88 -52.28
N GLU A 208 -3.76 15.41 -52.94
CA GLU A 208 -2.99 16.25 -53.86
C GLU A 208 -3.91 16.51 -55.05
N VAL A 209 -4.75 17.54 -54.94
CA VAL A 209 -5.47 18.04 -56.10
C VAL A 209 -4.41 18.67 -56.99
N THR A 210 -4.07 18.01 -58.09
CA THR A 210 -3.14 18.58 -59.06
C THR A 210 -3.73 19.85 -59.65
N GLU A 211 -2.89 20.79 -60.11
CA GLU A 211 -3.36 22.02 -60.75
C GLU A 211 -4.31 21.72 -61.92
N GLU A 212 -4.06 20.65 -62.67
CA GLU A 212 -4.95 20.15 -63.73
C GLU A 212 -6.33 19.72 -63.22
N GLN A 213 -6.40 19.10 -62.05
CA GLN A 213 -7.67 18.70 -61.43
C GLN A 213 -8.43 19.91 -60.90
N MET A 214 -7.73 20.90 -60.32
CA MET A 214 -8.35 22.19 -59.93
C MET A 214 -8.89 22.92 -61.16
N GLU A 215 -8.10 23.02 -62.23
CA GLU A 215 -8.51 23.71 -63.46
C GLU A 215 -9.71 23.02 -64.13
N ARG A 216 -9.80 21.69 -64.03
CA ARG A 216 -10.95 20.92 -64.52
C ARG A 216 -12.20 21.14 -63.67
N ILE A 217 -12.04 21.26 -62.35
CA ILE A 217 -13.13 21.60 -61.42
C ILE A 217 -13.60 23.04 -61.68
N ASP A 218 -12.68 24.00 -61.87
CA ASP A 218 -13.02 25.38 -62.18
C ASP A 218 -13.75 25.51 -63.52
N LYS A 219 -13.32 24.76 -64.55
CA LYS A 219 -14.04 24.70 -65.84
C LYS A 219 -15.44 24.10 -65.70
N LEU A 220 -15.64 23.11 -64.83
CA LEU A 220 -16.95 22.52 -64.57
C LEU A 220 -17.86 23.47 -63.78
N LEU A 221 -17.30 24.19 -62.80
CA LEU A 221 -18.03 25.20 -62.03
C LEU A 221 -18.42 26.38 -62.93
N ALA A 222 -17.49 26.92 -63.72
CA ALA A 222 -17.75 28.02 -64.65
C ALA A 222 -18.85 27.66 -65.68
N ARG A 223 -18.86 26.42 -66.19
CA ARG A 223 -19.90 25.94 -67.11
C ARG A 223 -21.28 25.89 -66.46
N ASN A 224 -21.37 25.46 -65.20
CA ASN A 224 -22.63 25.41 -64.46
C ASN A 224 -23.14 26.81 -64.05
N TYR A 225 -22.25 27.77 -63.82
CA TYR A 225 -22.64 29.16 -63.54
C TYR A 225 -23.04 29.93 -64.80
N GLN A 226 -22.52 29.56 -65.98
CA GLN A 226 -22.97 30.12 -67.26
C GLN A 226 -24.31 29.55 -67.72
N SER A 227 -24.63 28.28 -67.42
CA SER A 227 -25.91 27.67 -67.80
C SER A 227 -27.12 28.11 -66.97
N ASN A 228 -26.91 28.85 -65.88
CA ASN A 228 -27.99 29.37 -65.03
C ASN A 228 -28.26 30.88 -65.25
N GLY A 229 -27.63 31.49 -66.27
CA GLY A 229 -27.71 32.93 -66.54
C GLY A 229 -28.37 33.32 -67.85
N GLU A 230 -28.87 32.36 -68.64
CA GLU A 230 -29.61 32.62 -69.88
C GLU A 230 -30.91 31.81 -69.89
N ASP A 231 -31.84 32.22 -69.03
CA ASP A 231 -33.28 31.97 -69.19
C ASP A 231 -33.99 33.27 -68.74
N ASP A 232 -33.99 34.28 -69.61
CA ASP A 232 -34.93 35.42 -69.66
C ASP A 232 -35.43 35.56 -71.10
#